data_AF-A0A3C0PAJ5-F1
#
_entry.id   AF-A0A3C0PAJ5-F1
#
_cell.length_a   1.000
_cell.length_b   1.000
_cell.length_c   1.000
_cell.angle_alpha   90.00
_cell.angle_beta   90.00
_cell.angle_gamma   90.00
#
_symmetry.space_group_name_H-M   'P 1'
#
loop_
_entity.id
_entity.type
_entity.pdbx_description
1 polymer ?
#
loop_
_entity_poly.entity_id
_entity_poly.type
_entity_poly.pdbx_seq_one_letter_code
_entity_poly.pdbx_strand_id
1 'polypeptide(L)'
;MKKIYKIMVFVMMLALAIGSVIAAPITVFAISSALVGATLILTKMPTSGTVNTEIVLPKGTTTTSGSEVSVKVTDPHGKEVELTEAGEKLKFTATKVGTYKATYTASAVGAFAKTEEVFLIKVTGSAVSMNMPENSPFMLPSKVGKDSTLVLPYPNVVIDGEEYAGHYIGEVPTDDAIVKVSVTDPKHQTWEENSSYPGYTSPLGLKVVDGKTYYTFKAVKNGEDTVFGTYTVLYKYKSTQTGEITTKSFKVYVASNYSVENQKVTFTWNGSLPESAVLGQETELPKPITVDSNNNNTSVDTFTKVSVDYHNGDEVKEVPVDGFKFTPMDETVNGSYYSIKYQIFTLEQLDLANASYSELSQAIAANADKALTKVYTLKNAKDTVAPVPQVVNAYTVEENGTVSEATIEELKDEDVSYLIPSKARTNVEIEIPAVYATDNYSPYEDITLARTLINEDGYTINLNGSEIINGNDESTLPKVIQSKANETATVLFRLKGK
;
A
#
# COMPACT_ATOMS: atom_id res chain seq x y z
N MET A 1 -51.30 -34.81 28.14
CA MET A 1 -49.91 -34.69 27.68
C MET A 1 -49.39 -33.29 28.00
N LYS A 2 -48.67 -33.16 29.12
CA LYS A 2 -47.96 -31.96 29.57
C LYS A 2 -46.47 -32.29 29.48
N LYS A 3 -45.68 -31.55 28.69
CA LYS A 3 -44.19 -31.36 28.78
C LYS A 3 -43.59 -31.02 27.40
N ILE A 4 -43.77 -29.79 26.90
CA ILE A 4 -42.85 -29.18 25.87
C ILE A 4 -42.59 -27.67 26.14
N TYR A 5 -43.31 -27.01 27.05
CA TYR A 5 -43.21 -25.54 27.23
C TYR A 5 -42.10 -25.01 28.17
N LYS A 6 -41.09 -25.81 28.56
CA LYS A 6 -40.07 -25.38 29.54
C LYS A 6 -38.69 -25.01 28.97
N ILE A 7 -38.44 -25.14 27.67
CA ILE A 7 -37.12 -24.82 27.07
C ILE A 7 -37.10 -23.47 26.32
N MET A 8 -38.25 -22.98 25.82
CA MET A 8 -38.30 -21.70 25.10
C MET A 8 -38.22 -20.44 26.00
N VAL A 9 -38.51 -20.54 27.30
CA VAL A 9 -38.44 -19.39 28.21
C VAL A 9 -37.01 -19.16 28.74
N PHE A 10 -36.14 -20.17 28.70
CA PHE A 10 -34.77 -20.05 29.19
C PHE A 10 -33.80 -19.49 28.12
N VAL A 11 -34.05 -19.75 26.83
CA VAL A 11 -33.24 -19.19 25.73
C VAL A 11 -33.63 -17.74 25.43
N MET A 12 -34.87 -17.33 25.72
CA MET A 12 -35.32 -15.95 25.48
C MET A 12 -35.03 -15.01 26.67
N MET A 13 -34.77 -15.51 27.88
CA MET A 13 -34.25 -14.71 29.01
C MET A 13 -32.72 -14.52 29.00
N LEU A 14 -31.97 -15.33 28.24
CA LEU A 14 -30.52 -15.14 28.10
C LEU A 14 -30.15 -14.08 27.04
N ALA A 15 -31.12 -13.66 26.21
CA ALA A 15 -30.94 -12.66 25.15
C ALA A 15 -31.34 -11.22 25.55
N LEU A 16 -31.74 -10.98 26.81
CA LEU A 16 -32.22 -9.67 27.30
C LEU A 16 -31.46 -9.15 28.54
N ALA A 17 -30.26 -9.65 28.80
CA ALA A 17 -29.42 -9.23 29.94
C ALA A 17 -28.03 -8.69 29.52
N ILE A 18 -27.92 -8.06 28.35
CA ILE A 18 -26.77 -7.21 28.00
C ILE A 18 -27.29 -5.84 27.52
N GLY A 19 -28.17 -5.27 28.33
CA GLY A 19 -28.59 -3.88 28.26
C GLY A 19 -28.07 -3.16 29.50
N SER A 20 -27.21 -2.17 29.28
CA SER A 20 -26.95 -1.06 30.19
C SER A 20 -26.54 -1.41 31.63
N VAL A 21 -25.24 -1.64 31.85
CA VAL A 21 -24.59 -1.04 33.01
C VAL A 21 -23.90 0.22 32.52
N ILE A 22 -24.54 1.36 32.81
CA ILE A 22 -23.92 2.68 32.76
C ILE A 22 -22.70 2.60 33.69
N ALA A 23 -21.52 2.46 33.12
CA ALA A 23 -20.29 2.74 33.84
C ALA A 23 -20.31 4.23 34.18
N ALA A 24 -20.60 4.54 35.44
CA ALA A 24 -20.26 5.84 36.00
C ALA A 24 -18.76 6.11 35.74
N PRO A 25 -18.34 7.36 35.51
CA PRO A 25 -16.93 7.69 35.46
C PRO A 25 -16.34 7.42 36.85
N ILE A 26 -15.69 6.26 37.03
CA ILE A 26 -14.78 6.05 38.14
C ILE A 26 -13.49 6.74 37.74
N THR A 27 -13.31 7.98 38.19
CA THR A 27 -11.97 8.58 38.31
C THR A 27 -11.20 7.77 39.35
N VAL A 28 -10.34 6.87 38.89
CA VAL A 28 -9.34 6.24 39.76
C VAL A 28 -8.20 7.25 39.91
N PHE A 29 -8.14 7.92 41.06
CA PHE A 29 -6.92 8.61 41.48
C PHE A 29 -6.00 7.58 42.14
N ALA A 30 -5.01 7.08 41.41
CA ALA A 30 -3.87 6.44 42.02
C ALA A 30 -2.95 7.54 42.57
N ILE A 31 -3.04 7.81 43.87
CA ILE A 31 -2.06 8.63 44.58
C ILE A 31 -0.91 7.71 44.99
N SER A 32 0.05 7.49 44.08
CA SER A 32 1.37 6.97 44.45
C SER A 32 2.32 8.16 44.65
N SER A 33 2.99 8.16 45.78
CA SER A 33 4.01 9.12 46.21
C SER A 33 5.06 9.41 45.12
N ALA A 34 5.42 10.70 45.04
CA ALA A 34 6.23 11.34 44.02
C ALA A 34 7.56 10.64 43.65
N LEU A 35 7.66 10.25 42.39
CA LEU A 35 8.82 10.59 41.54
C LEU A 35 8.35 11.67 40.56
N VAL A 36 9.18 12.68 40.29
CA VAL A 36 8.91 13.71 39.26
C VAL A 36 8.95 13.04 37.89
N GLY A 37 7.78 12.62 37.40
CA GLY A 37 7.59 12.02 36.08
C GLY A 37 6.48 12.75 35.33
N ALA A 38 6.50 12.68 33.99
CA ALA A 38 5.46 13.27 33.17
C ALA A 38 4.11 12.59 33.46
N THR A 39 3.05 13.37 33.71
CA THR A 39 1.68 12.85 33.82
C THR A 39 1.13 12.62 32.42
N LEU A 40 0.68 11.39 32.15
CA LEU A 40 0.00 11.00 30.91
C LEU A 40 -1.52 11.20 31.05
N ILE A 41 -2.15 11.82 30.06
CA ILE A 41 -3.59 11.97 29.94
C ILE A 41 -4.05 11.28 28.66
N LEU A 42 -4.93 10.29 28.80
CA LEU A 42 -5.54 9.57 27.69
C LEU A 42 -7.05 9.79 27.69
N THR A 43 -7.61 9.98 26.50
CA THR A 43 -9.06 9.84 26.32
C THR A 43 -9.43 8.35 26.27
N LYS A 44 -10.73 8.05 26.15
CA LYS A 44 -11.24 6.67 26.20
C LYS A 44 -10.56 5.77 25.17
N MET A 45 -9.78 4.80 25.65
CA MET A 45 -9.13 3.79 24.83
C MET A 45 -10.13 2.75 24.29
N PRO A 46 -9.99 2.28 23.04
CA PRO A 46 -10.73 1.12 22.56
C PRO A 46 -10.25 -0.14 23.31
N THR A 47 -11.17 -1.01 23.68
CA THR A 47 -10.86 -2.31 24.32
C THR A 47 -11.10 -3.49 23.39
N SER A 48 -11.71 -3.25 22.23
CA SER A 48 -12.01 -4.27 21.23
C SER A 48 -11.93 -3.70 19.81
N GLY A 49 -11.72 -4.59 18.84
CA GLY A 49 -11.71 -4.28 17.42
C GLY A 49 -12.08 -5.49 16.57
N THR A 50 -12.16 -5.30 15.26
CA THR A 50 -12.40 -6.38 14.29
C THR A 50 -11.21 -6.47 13.33
N VAL A 51 -10.86 -7.68 12.90
CA VAL A 51 -9.82 -7.86 11.87
C VAL A 51 -10.21 -7.12 10.58
N ASN A 52 -9.22 -6.53 9.91
CA ASN A 52 -9.33 -5.71 8.70
C ASN A 52 -10.20 -4.46 8.86
N THR A 53 -10.32 -3.94 10.09
CA THR A 53 -10.96 -2.65 10.36
C THR A 53 -9.98 -1.70 11.03
N GLU A 54 -10.13 -0.40 10.74
CA GLU A 54 -9.35 0.64 11.40
C GLU A 54 -9.70 0.72 12.90
N ILE A 55 -8.68 0.66 13.75
CA ILE A 55 -8.76 0.92 15.19
C ILE A 55 -8.15 2.29 15.44
N VAL A 56 -8.93 3.15 16.10
CA VAL A 56 -8.55 4.53 16.39
C VAL A 56 -8.09 4.65 17.84
N LEU A 57 -6.88 5.12 18.01
CA LEU A 57 -6.24 5.40 19.29
C LEU A 57 -6.14 6.91 19.51
N PRO A 58 -6.25 7.40 20.76
CA PRO A 58 -5.88 8.76 21.07
C PRO A 58 -4.35 8.94 21.01
N LYS A 59 -3.86 10.10 20.58
CA LYS A 59 -2.41 10.39 20.63
C LYS A 59 -1.87 10.49 22.07
N GLY A 60 -2.76 10.86 23.00
CA GLY A 60 -2.42 11.15 24.39
C GLY A 60 -1.79 12.54 24.54
N THR A 61 -1.92 13.10 25.74
CA THR A 61 -1.33 14.39 26.08
C THR A 61 -0.64 14.32 27.44
N THR A 62 0.15 15.35 27.75
CA THR A 62 0.86 15.45 29.02
C THR A 62 0.71 16.86 29.58
N THR A 63 0.58 16.98 30.91
CA THR A 63 0.48 18.27 31.59
C THR A 63 1.85 18.89 31.91
N THR A 64 2.92 18.16 31.63
CA THR A 64 4.29 18.60 31.89
C THR A 64 4.81 19.31 30.65
N SER A 65 5.15 20.60 30.78
CA SER A 65 5.69 21.39 29.68
C SER A 65 6.99 20.78 29.15
N GLY A 66 7.10 20.63 27.83
CA GLY A 66 8.26 20.02 27.17
C GLY A 66 8.32 18.49 27.28
N SER A 67 7.21 17.82 27.59
CA SER A 67 7.11 16.35 27.51
C SER A 67 6.44 15.90 26.22
N GLU A 68 6.88 14.76 25.69
CA GLU A 68 6.28 14.12 24.52
C GLU A 68 5.68 12.76 24.90
N VAL A 69 4.61 12.39 24.19
CA VAL A 69 3.97 11.08 24.30
C VAL A 69 4.25 10.30 23.03
N SER A 70 4.89 9.14 23.18
CA SER A 70 5.06 8.17 22.09
C SER A 70 4.11 7.00 22.28
N VAL A 71 3.55 6.50 21.18
CA VAL A 71 2.65 5.35 21.19
C VAL A 71 3.24 4.26 20.32
N LYS A 72 3.34 3.05 20.87
CA LYS A 72 3.75 1.85 20.15
C LYS A 72 2.65 0.81 20.23
N VAL A 73 2.30 0.20 19.11
CA VAL A 73 1.33 -0.90 19.07
C VAL A 73 2.02 -2.15 18.57
N THR A 74 1.88 -3.26 19.29
CA THR A 74 2.32 -4.58 18.83
C THR A 74 1.14 -5.50 18.58
N ASP A 75 1.25 -6.31 17.54
CA ASP A 75 0.30 -7.36 17.20
C ASP A 75 0.35 -8.54 18.20
N PRO A 76 -0.55 -9.53 18.09
CA PRO A 76 -0.58 -10.69 18.99
C PRO A 76 0.68 -11.55 18.96
N HIS A 77 1.56 -11.39 17.96
CA HIS A 77 2.85 -12.07 17.84
C HIS A 77 4.03 -11.18 18.29
N GLY A 78 3.76 -9.96 18.78
CA GLY A 78 4.77 -9.03 19.25
C GLY A 78 5.44 -8.18 18.17
N LYS A 79 4.97 -8.25 16.91
CA LYS A 79 5.47 -7.39 15.82
C LYS A 79 4.85 -6.00 15.93
N GLU A 80 5.65 -4.96 15.77
CA GLU A 80 5.16 -3.58 15.76
C GLU A 80 4.26 -3.30 14.54
N VAL A 81 3.20 -2.54 14.78
CA VAL A 81 2.21 -2.15 13.77
C VAL A 81 2.41 -0.69 13.43
N GLU A 82 2.39 -0.36 12.14
CA GLU A 82 2.47 1.01 11.67
C GLU A 82 1.26 1.83 12.10
N LEU A 83 1.51 3.05 12.60
CA LEU A 83 0.48 3.99 13.01
C LEU A 83 0.42 5.15 12.02
N THR A 84 -0.77 5.46 11.52
CA THR A 84 -1.02 6.66 10.71
C THR A 84 -1.61 7.77 11.57
N GLU A 85 -1.04 8.97 11.50
CA GLU A 85 -1.60 10.14 12.20
C GLU A 85 -2.81 10.72 11.45
N ALA A 86 -3.86 11.06 12.20
CA ALA A 86 -5.06 11.71 11.69
C ALA A 86 -5.54 12.78 12.69
N GLY A 87 -4.81 13.89 12.77
CA GLY A 87 -5.02 14.95 13.77
C GLY A 87 -4.66 14.45 15.18
N GLU A 88 -5.57 14.60 16.15
CA GLU A 88 -5.39 14.16 17.55
C GLU A 88 -5.53 12.63 17.76
N LYS A 89 -5.53 11.87 16.67
CA LYS A 89 -5.79 10.44 16.65
C LYS A 89 -4.68 9.72 15.90
N LEU A 90 -4.36 8.53 16.39
CA LEU A 90 -3.53 7.55 15.71
C LEU A 90 -4.44 6.44 15.22
N LYS A 91 -4.12 5.85 14.07
CA LYS A 91 -4.90 4.77 13.48
C LYS A 91 -4.00 3.62 13.09
N PHE A 92 -4.53 2.41 13.19
CA PHE A 92 -3.94 1.24 12.56
C PHE A 92 -5.05 0.28 12.10
N THR A 93 -4.76 -0.55 11.11
CA THR A 93 -5.67 -1.63 10.69
C THR A 93 -5.22 -2.92 11.34
N ALA A 94 -6.08 -3.55 12.15
CA ALA A 94 -5.75 -4.80 12.80
C ALA A 94 -5.85 -5.97 11.80
N THR A 95 -4.73 -6.57 11.41
CA THR A 95 -4.69 -7.63 10.40
C THR A 95 -4.79 -9.05 10.96
N LYS A 96 -4.68 -9.23 12.27
CA LYS A 96 -4.64 -10.53 12.95
C LYS A 96 -5.69 -10.64 14.04
N VAL A 97 -6.20 -11.84 14.28
CA VAL A 97 -7.05 -12.12 15.45
C VAL A 97 -6.16 -12.24 16.69
N GLY A 98 -6.55 -11.61 17.79
CA GLY A 98 -5.84 -11.75 19.06
C GLY A 98 -5.80 -10.46 19.86
N THR A 99 -4.89 -10.40 20.83
CA THR A 99 -4.73 -9.23 21.70
C THR A 99 -3.59 -8.36 21.20
N TYR A 100 -3.92 -7.16 20.74
CA TYR A 100 -2.93 -6.12 20.45
C TYR A 100 -2.57 -5.39 21.74
N LYS A 101 -1.31 -4.97 21.85
CA LYS A 101 -0.79 -4.23 23.00
C LYS A 101 -0.40 -2.82 22.55
N ALA A 102 -1.09 -1.80 23.06
CA ALA A 102 -0.74 -0.40 22.88
C ALA A 102 0.00 0.11 24.12
N THR A 103 1.27 0.46 23.95
CA THR A 103 2.14 1.03 24.98
C THR A 103 2.27 2.53 24.74
N TYR A 104 1.88 3.32 25.74
CA TYR A 104 2.09 4.77 25.77
C TYR A 104 3.27 5.08 26.68
N THR A 105 4.18 5.92 26.22
CA THR A 105 5.31 6.35 27.02
C THR A 105 5.36 7.88 27.02
N ALA A 106 5.27 8.47 28.20
CA ALA A 106 5.50 9.90 28.40
C ALA A 106 6.91 10.13 28.94
N SER A 107 7.69 10.95 28.25
CA SER A 107 9.05 11.32 28.68
C SER A 107 9.16 12.85 28.75
N ALA A 108 9.66 13.37 29.87
CA ALA A 108 9.99 14.79 30.00
C ALA A 108 11.42 15.03 29.49
N VAL A 109 11.62 16.11 28.73
CA VAL A 109 12.96 16.50 28.24
C VAL A 109 13.92 16.66 29.42
N GLY A 110 15.02 15.88 29.40
CA GLY A 110 16.06 15.91 30.43
C GLY A 110 15.78 15.07 31.69
N ALA A 111 14.64 14.37 31.78
CA ALA A 111 14.33 13.48 32.89
C ALA A 111 14.65 12.01 32.57
N PHE A 112 15.26 11.30 33.52
CA PHE A 112 15.48 9.85 33.43
C PHE A 112 14.20 9.03 33.69
N ALA A 113 13.16 9.64 34.24
CA ALA A 113 11.91 8.96 34.58
C ALA A 113 10.94 8.96 33.40
N LYS A 114 10.53 7.76 32.97
CA LYS A 114 9.47 7.55 31.97
C LYS A 114 8.23 7.00 32.66
N THR A 115 7.06 7.51 32.26
CA THR A 115 5.77 6.93 32.66
C THR A 115 5.28 6.05 31.51
N GLU A 116 5.03 4.78 31.78
CA GLU A 116 4.51 3.82 30.79
C GLU A 116 3.11 3.33 31.20
N GLU A 117 2.18 3.36 30.25
CA GLU A 117 0.87 2.71 30.39
C GLU A 117 0.62 1.73 29.23
N VAL A 118 0.04 0.58 29.55
CA VAL A 118 -0.22 -0.50 28.60
C VAL A 118 -1.71 -0.77 28.52
N PHE A 119 -2.23 -0.76 27.29
CA PHE A 119 -3.62 -1.10 26.99
C PHE A 119 -3.70 -2.33 26.09
N LEU A 120 -4.66 -3.19 26.38
CA LEU A 120 -4.92 -4.41 25.63
C LEU A 120 -6.19 -4.23 24.79
N ILE A 121 -6.09 -4.49 23.50
CA ILE A 121 -7.18 -4.37 22.54
C ILE A 121 -7.48 -5.75 21.99
N LYS A 122 -8.65 -6.30 22.32
CA LYS A 122 -9.04 -7.64 21.86
C LYS A 122 -9.65 -7.53 20.46
N VAL A 123 -8.93 -8.01 19.46
CA VAL A 123 -9.40 -8.08 18.07
C VAL A 123 -10.00 -9.44 17.78
N THR A 124 -11.22 -9.43 17.28
CA THR A 124 -11.99 -10.64 16.91
C THR A 124 -12.38 -10.59 15.43
N GLY A 125 -12.91 -11.69 14.90
CA GLY A 125 -13.29 -11.79 13.49
C GLY A 125 -12.54 -12.92 12.79
N SER A 126 -12.61 -12.93 11.46
CA SER A 126 -11.89 -13.89 10.64
C SER A 126 -10.50 -13.36 10.33
N ALA A 127 -9.47 -14.18 10.57
CA ALA A 127 -8.12 -13.90 10.09
C ALA A 127 -8.01 -14.06 8.56
N VAL A 128 -9.06 -14.63 7.94
CA VAL A 128 -9.08 -15.02 6.54
C VAL A 128 -10.14 -14.22 5.78
N SER A 129 -9.73 -13.40 4.83
CA SER A 129 -10.65 -12.67 3.97
C SER A 129 -10.45 -13.00 2.50
N MET A 130 -11.48 -12.74 1.68
CA MET A 130 -11.42 -12.87 0.22
C MET A 130 -11.77 -11.54 -0.43
N ASN A 131 -10.82 -11.02 -1.20
CA ASN A 131 -10.93 -9.76 -1.93
C ASN A 131 -10.99 -10.05 -3.43
N MET A 132 -11.88 -9.36 -4.13
CA MET A 132 -11.89 -9.40 -5.60
C MET A 132 -11.02 -8.28 -6.14
N PRO A 133 -10.30 -8.51 -7.25
CA PRO A 133 -9.53 -7.45 -7.88
C PRO A 133 -10.48 -6.36 -8.41
N GLU A 134 -10.18 -5.08 -8.09
CA GLU A 134 -11.07 -3.93 -8.37
C GLU A 134 -11.07 -3.46 -9.84
N ASN A 135 -10.04 -3.76 -10.62
CA ASN A 135 -9.95 -3.45 -12.05
C ASN A 135 -9.37 -4.65 -12.79
N SER A 136 -10.15 -5.72 -12.84
CA SER A 136 -9.75 -6.96 -13.49
C SER A 136 -10.57 -7.18 -14.76
N PRO A 137 -9.95 -7.69 -15.84
CA PRO A 137 -10.69 -8.10 -17.02
C PRO A 137 -11.57 -9.33 -16.73
N PHE A 138 -11.37 -9.97 -15.57
CA PHE A 138 -12.13 -11.11 -15.08
C PHE A 138 -13.24 -10.72 -14.08
N MET A 139 -13.58 -9.44 -13.90
CA MET A 139 -14.65 -9.06 -12.98
C MET A 139 -16.00 -9.70 -13.36
N LEU A 140 -16.89 -9.86 -12.37
CA LEU A 140 -18.23 -10.37 -12.60
C LEU A 140 -19.20 -9.20 -12.85
N PRO A 141 -19.79 -9.07 -14.04
CA PRO A 141 -20.81 -8.07 -14.28
C PRO A 141 -22.08 -8.39 -13.50
N SER A 142 -22.77 -7.35 -13.02
CA SER A 142 -24.07 -7.49 -12.35
C SER A 142 -25.21 -7.97 -13.28
N LYS A 143 -25.08 -7.78 -14.60
CA LYS A 143 -26.08 -8.16 -15.60
C LYS A 143 -25.42 -8.58 -16.92
N VAL A 144 -25.96 -9.61 -17.56
CA VAL A 144 -25.43 -10.17 -18.83
C VAL A 144 -26.53 -10.65 -19.78
N GLY A 145 -26.16 -10.78 -21.05
CA GLY A 145 -26.99 -11.37 -22.10
C GLY A 145 -27.15 -12.89 -21.97
N LYS A 146 -28.15 -13.43 -22.68
CA LYS A 146 -28.51 -14.86 -22.67
C LYS A 146 -27.42 -15.80 -23.22
N ASP A 147 -26.60 -15.27 -24.13
CA ASP A 147 -25.57 -16.02 -24.87
C ASP A 147 -24.17 -15.83 -24.28
N SER A 148 -24.04 -14.94 -23.28
CA SER A 148 -22.77 -14.56 -22.68
C SER A 148 -22.17 -15.72 -21.89
N THR A 149 -20.87 -15.93 -22.07
CA THR A 149 -20.08 -16.85 -21.25
C THR A 149 -19.13 -16.03 -20.41
N LEU A 150 -19.18 -16.20 -19.09
CA LEU A 150 -18.39 -15.43 -18.13
C LEU A 150 -17.18 -16.21 -17.70
N VAL A 151 -16.03 -15.56 -17.68
CA VAL A 151 -14.83 -16.07 -17.01
C VAL A 151 -14.90 -15.62 -15.56
N LEU A 152 -14.85 -16.57 -14.62
CA LEU A 152 -15.01 -16.30 -13.20
C LEU A 152 -13.65 -15.88 -12.61
N PRO A 153 -13.56 -14.73 -11.90
CA PRO A 153 -12.33 -14.29 -11.28
C PRO A 153 -11.95 -15.18 -10.10
N TYR A 154 -10.65 -15.32 -9.84
CA TYR A 154 -10.19 -15.81 -8.55
C TYR A 154 -10.06 -14.64 -7.58
N PRO A 155 -10.65 -14.73 -6.37
CA PRO A 155 -10.35 -13.77 -5.33
C PRO A 155 -8.92 -13.96 -4.83
N ASN A 156 -8.31 -12.88 -4.37
CA ASN A 156 -7.15 -12.95 -3.51
C ASN A 156 -7.59 -13.34 -2.10
N VAL A 157 -6.89 -14.30 -1.51
CA VAL A 157 -7.15 -14.76 -0.15
C VAL A 157 -6.15 -14.08 0.76
N VAL A 158 -6.62 -13.31 1.74
CA VAL A 158 -5.76 -12.69 2.74
C VAL A 158 -5.81 -13.53 4.00
N ILE A 159 -4.65 -13.98 4.50
CA ILE A 159 -4.51 -14.75 5.73
C ILE A 159 -3.55 -14.00 6.64
N ASP A 160 -4.02 -13.60 7.83
CA ASP A 160 -3.21 -12.85 8.81
C ASP A 160 -2.57 -11.55 8.27
N GLY A 161 -3.25 -10.93 7.29
CA GLY A 161 -2.80 -9.71 6.62
C GLY A 161 -1.89 -9.92 5.41
N GLU A 162 -1.47 -11.16 5.13
CA GLU A 162 -0.69 -11.50 3.95
C GLU A 162 -1.61 -11.91 2.81
N GLU A 163 -1.40 -11.35 1.63
CA GLU A 163 -2.21 -11.61 0.45
C GLU A 163 -1.63 -12.76 -0.37
N TYR A 164 -2.47 -13.75 -0.63
CA TYR A 164 -2.17 -14.91 -1.44
C TYR A 164 -3.06 -14.86 -2.68
N ALA A 165 -2.45 -14.89 -3.87
CA ALA A 165 -3.20 -15.06 -5.10
C ALA A 165 -3.99 -16.38 -5.02
N GLY A 166 -5.31 -16.31 -5.23
CA GLY A 166 -6.17 -17.50 -5.27
C GLY A 166 -5.61 -18.49 -6.28
N HIS A 167 -5.14 -19.64 -5.79
CA HIS A 167 -4.35 -20.60 -6.57
C HIS A 167 -5.04 -21.05 -7.86
N TYR A 168 -4.20 -21.23 -8.89
CA TYR A 168 -4.56 -21.68 -10.23
C TYR A 168 -4.79 -23.21 -10.27
N ILE A 169 -5.76 -23.64 -11.06
CA ILE A 169 -5.96 -25.06 -11.36
C ILE A 169 -4.85 -25.48 -12.34
N GLY A 170 -3.71 -25.96 -11.83
CA GLY A 170 -2.58 -26.33 -12.69
C GLY A 170 -1.35 -26.92 -11.99
N GLU A 171 -1.07 -26.55 -10.74
CA GLU A 171 -0.10 -27.26 -9.91
C GLU A 171 -0.86 -28.19 -8.95
N VAL A 172 -0.50 -29.47 -8.95
CA VAL A 172 -1.21 -30.55 -8.26
C VAL A 172 -1.44 -30.19 -6.79
N PRO A 173 -2.69 -30.16 -6.29
CA PRO A 173 -2.97 -29.67 -4.95
C PRO A 173 -2.65 -30.73 -3.89
N THR A 174 -2.00 -30.32 -2.80
CA THR A 174 -2.24 -30.96 -1.50
C THR A 174 -3.61 -30.52 -1.00
N ASP A 175 -4.66 -31.20 -1.50
CA ASP A 175 -6.10 -31.27 -1.17
C ASP A 175 -6.90 -30.19 -0.39
N ASP A 176 -6.33 -29.20 0.31
CA ASP A 176 -7.10 -28.43 1.31
C ASP A 176 -7.05 -26.90 1.23
N ALA A 177 -6.30 -26.27 0.30
CA ALA A 177 -6.18 -24.79 0.22
C ALA A 177 -6.62 -24.15 -1.13
N ILE A 178 -7.66 -24.68 -1.78
CA ILE A 178 -8.18 -24.14 -3.05
C ILE A 178 -9.50 -23.40 -2.84
N VAL A 179 -9.64 -22.22 -3.46
CA VAL A 179 -10.93 -21.53 -3.57
C VAL A 179 -11.87 -22.38 -4.43
N LYS A 180 -12.91 -22.94 -3.82
CA LYS A 180 -13.97 -23.67 -4.51
C LYS A 180 -14.99 -22.68 -5.05
N VAL A 181 -15.37 -22.86 -6.31
CA VAL A 181 -16.37 -22.01 -6.98
C VAL A 181 -17.60 -22.83 -7.31
N SER A 182 -18.78 -22.31 -7.00
CA SER A 182 -20.06 -22.88 -7.44
C SER A 182 -20.98 -21.79 -7.94
N VAL A 183 -21.89 -22.14 -8.86
CA VAL A 183 -22.89 -21.22 -9.39
C VAL A 183 -24.27 -21.83 -9.21
N THR A 184 -25.12 -21.18 -8.42
CA THR A 184 -26.48 -21.62 -8.14
C THR A 184 -27.46 -20.91 -9.06
N ASP A 185 -28.36 -21.66 -9.68
CA ASP A 185 -29.35 -21.12 -10.60
C ASP A 185 -30.44 -20.28 -9.88
N PRO A 186 -31.24 -19.48 -10.61
CA PRO A 186 -32.28 -18.64 -10.03
C PRO A 186 -33.43 -19.42 -9.36
N LYS A 187 -33.62 -20.70 -9.70
CA LYS A 187 -34.73 -21.54 -9.23
C LYS A 187 -34.40 -22.29 -7.94
N HIS A 188 -33.13 -22.37 -7.56
CA HIS A 188 -32.63 -23.17 -6.43
C HIS A 188 -31.83 -22.32 -5.41
N GLN A 189 -32.21 -21.06 -5.18
CA GLN A 189 -31.45 -20.10 -4.35
C GLN A 189 -31.27 -20.48 -2.86
N THR A 190 -31.95 -21.50 -2.33
CA THR A 190 -31.74 -21.97 -0.96
C THR A 190 -30.66 -23.05 -0.92
N TRP A 191 -29.43 -22.66 -0.56
CA TRP A 191 -28.39 -23.60 -0.15
C TRP A 191 -28.69 -24.10 1.27
N GLU A 192 -29.45 -25.18 1.38
CA GLU A 192 -29.56 -25.91 2.64
C GLU A 192 -28.48 -26.99 2.66
N GLU A 193 -27.52 -26.86 3.59
CA GLU A 193 -26.36 -27.77 3.74
C GLU A 193 -26.76 -29.24 4.04
N ASN A 194 -28.06 -29.49 4.29
CA ASN A 194 -28.65 -30.79 4.61
C ASN A 194 -29.92 -31.15 3.80
N SER A 195 -30.28 -30.41 2.73
CA SER A 195 -31.43 -30.80 1.93
C SER A 195 -31.08 -31.93 0.95
N SER A 196 -31.99 -32.89 0.84
CA SER A 196 -31.91 -34.03 -0.09
C SER A 196 -32.14 -33.65 -1.56
N TYR A 197 -32.35 -32.36 -1.85
CA TYR A 197 -32.32 -31.77 -3.18
C TYR A 197 -31.12 -30.82 -3.25
N PRO A 198 -29.93 -31.28 -3.67
CA PRO A 198 -28.80 -30.38 -3.84
C PRO A 198 -29.23 -29.26 -4.78
N GLY A 199 -29.16 -28.01 -4.31
CA GLY A 199 -29.47 -26.84 -5.13
C GLY A 199 -28.71 -26.96 -6.43
N TYR A 200 -29.41 -26.93 -7.56
CA TYR A 200 -28.82 -27.24 -8.86
C TYR A 200 -27.65 -26.30 -9.13
N THR A 201 -26.44 -26.86 -9.15
CA THR A 201 -25.23 -26.12 -9.54
C THR A 201 -25.11 -26.14 -11.04
N SER A 202 -25.00 -24.96 -11.64
CA SER A 202 -24.75 -24.84 -13.08
C SER A 202 -23.39 -25.45 -13.40
N PRO A 203 -23.27 -26.20 -14.51
CA PRO A 203 -21.97 -26.75 -14.92
C PRO A 203 -20.99 -25.60 -15.20
N LEU A 204 -19.74 -25.79 -14.75
CA LEU A 204 -18.65 -24.87 -15.03
C LEU A 204 -17.78 -25.44 -16.15
N GLY A 205 -17.40 -24.60 -17.10
CA GLY A 205 -16.33 -24.89 -18.05
C GLY A 205 -14.97 -24.48 -17.50
N LEU A 206 -13.92 -24.72 -18.29
CA LEU A 206 -12.56 -24.26 -18.02
C LEU A 206 -12.05 -23.43 -19.19
N LYS A 207 -11.24 -22.41 -18.90
CA LYS A 207 -10.60 -21.56 -19.91
C LYS A 207 -9.20 -21.19 -19.45
N VAL A 208 -8.21 -21.28 -20.33
CA VAL A 208 -6.85 -20.80 -20.05
C VAL A 208 -6.68 -19.40 -20.64
N VAL A 209 -6.23 -18.45 -19.82
CA VAL A 209 -5.87 -17.07 -20.20
C VAL A 209 -4.55 -16.72 -19.53
N ASP A 210 -3.57 -16.21 -20.28
CA ASP A 210 -2.24 -15.86 -19.77
C ASP A 210 -1.57 -17.02 -19.01
N GLY A 211 -1.72 -18.25 -19.52
CA GLY A 211 -1.21 -19.49 -18.91
C GLY A 211 -1.95 -19.95 -17.65
N LYS A 212 -3.01 -19.25 -17.23
CA LYS A 212 -3.78 -19.52 -16.01
C LYS A 212 -5.15 -20.11 -16.36
N THR A 213 -5.54 -21.20 -15.68
CA THR A 213 -6.84 -21.85 -15.86
C THR A 213 -7.89 -21.18 -14.97
N TYR A 214 -9.00 -20.73 -15.56
CA TYR A 214 -10.17 -20.14 -14.92
C TYR A 214 -11.42 -20.99 -15.13
N TYR A 215 -12.37 -20.91 -14.19
CA TYR A 215 -13.71 -21.42 -14.40
C TYR A 215 -14.50 -20.51 -15.34
N THR A 216 -15.36 -21.09 -16.17
CA THR A 216 -16.32 -20.36 -16.97
C THR A 216 -17.75 -20.75 -16.63
N PHE A 217 -18.66 -19.80 -16.77
CA PHE A 217 -20.08 -19.98 -16.52
C PHE A 217 -20.89 -19.52 -17.73
N LYS A 218 -21.81 -20.37 -18.19
CA LYS A 218 -22.83 -20.03 -19.18
C LYS A 218 -24.19 -20.36 -18.60
N ALA A 219 -25.17 -19.47 -18.80
CA ALA A 219 -26.49 -19.54 -18.20
C ALA A 219 -27.42 -20.59 -18.85
N VAL A 220 -26.97 -21.83 -19.00
CA VAL A 220 -27.72 -22.92 -19.65
C VAL A 220 -28.15 -24.00 -18.64
N LYS A 221 -29.36 -24.52 -18.81
CA LYS A 221 -29.90 -25.69 -18.13
C LYS A 221 -29.51 -26.94 -18.90
N ASN A 222 -28.74 -27.83 -18.29
CA ASN A 222 -28.33 -29.11 -18.90
C ASN A 222 -27.76 -28.98 -20.33
N GLY A 223 -27.17 -27.83 -20.68
CA GLY A 223 -26.59 -27.58 -22.00
C GLY A 223 -27.57 -27.18 -23.12
N GLU A 224 -28.89 -27.13 -22.87
CA GLU A 224 -29.88 -26.96 -23.96
C GLU A 224 -30.69 -25.65 -23.87
N ASP A 225 -31.19 -25.27 -22.69
CA ASP A 225 -32.07 -24.08 -22.54
C ASP A 225 -31.48 -23.00 -21.64
N THR A 226 -31.48 -21.72 -22.06
CA THR A 226 -31.08 -20.62 -21.17
C THR A 226 -32.05 -20.48 -19.98
N VAL A 227 -31.53 -20.36 -18.75
CA VAL A 227 -32.36 -19.98 -17.58
C VAL A 227 -32.16 -18.51 -17.28
N PHE A 228 -33.23 -17.72 -17.41
CA PHE A 228 -33.22 -16.31 -17.06
C PHE A 228 -33.39 -16.10 -15.55
N GLY A 229 -32.78 -15.04 -15.01
CA GLY A 229 -32.90 -14.67 -13.60
C GLY A 229 -31.57 -14.39 -12.93
N THR A 230 -31.59 -14.26 -11.60
CA THR A 230 -30.41 -13.97 -10.80
C THR A 230 -29.72 -15.26 -10.34
N TYR A 231 -28.51 -15.47 -10.85
CA TYR A 231 -27.58 -16.50 -10.41
C TYR A 231 -26.75 -16.00 -9.22
N THR A 232 -26.35 -16.93 -8.36
CA THR A 232 -25.39 -16.65 -7.27
C THR A 232 -24.10 -17.41 -7.54
N VAL A 233 -23.01 -16.69 -7.74
CA VAL A 233 -21.65 -17.24 -7.80
C VAL A 233 -21.08 -17.23 -6.38
N LEU A 234 -20.71 -18.39 -5.85
CA LEU A 234 -20.18 -18.57 -4.50
C LEU A 234 -18.72 -19.02 -4.57
N TYR A 235 -17.86 -18.28 -3.90
CA TYR A 235 -16.46 -18.63 -3.63
C TYR A 235 -16.36 -19.09 -2.18
N LYS A 236 -15.75 -20.25 -1.95
CA LYS A 236 -15.53 -20.83 -0.63
C LYS A 236 -14.05 -21.18 -0.48
N TYR A 237 -13.39 -20.59 0.51
CA TYR A 237 -12.04 -20.94 0.91
C TYR A 237 -12.07 -21.61 2.28
N LYS A 238 -11.27 -22.65 2.46
CA LYS A 238 -11.04 -23.28 3.76
C LYS A 238 -9.56 -23.16 4.07
N SER A 239 -9.22 -22.51 5.17
CA SER A 239 -7.82 -22.41 5.62
C SER A 239 -7.33 -23.78 6.09
N THR A 240 -6.19 -24.22 5.57
CA THR A 240 -5.50 -25.42 6.06
C THR A 240 -4.91 -25.22 7.46
N GLN A 241 -4.51 -24.00 7.78
CA GLN A 241 -3.87 -23.66 9.05
C GLN A 241 -4.87 -23.58 10.21
N THR A 242 -6.02 -22.93 9.96
CA THR A 242 -7.01 -22.65 11.02
C THR A 242 -8.27 -23.51 10.91
N GLY A 243 -8.48 -24.18 9.76
CA GLY A 243 -9.74 -24.89 9.46
C GLY A 243 -10.92 -23.95 9.17
N GLU A 244 -10.70 -22.63 9.23
CA GLU A 244 -11.73 -21.60 9.05
C GLU A 244 -12.27 -21.59 7.62
N ILE A 245 -13.58 -21.36 7.48
CA ILE A 245 -14.26 -21.27 6.19
C ILE A 245 -14.65 -19.82 5.95
N THR A 246 -14.11 -19.23 4.89
CA THR A 246 -14.49 -17.90 4.41
C THR A 246 -15.28 -18.05 3.11
N THR A 247 -16.35 -17.28 2.97
CA THR A 247 -17.18 -17.27 1.75
C THR A 247 -17.35 -15.87 1.20
N LYS A 248 -17.47 -15.78 -0.12
CA LYS A 248 -17.80 -14.54 -0.85
C LYS A 248 -18.78 -14.90 -1.93
N SER A 249 -19.84 -14.11 -2.10
CA SER A 249 -20.84 -14.36 -3.14
C SER A 249 -21.09 -13.14 -4.00
N PHE A 250 -21.41 -13.39 -5.27
CA PHE A 250 -21.73 -12.39 -6.28
C PHE A 250 -23.02 -12.77 -6.97
N LYS A 251 -23.85 -11.77 -7.30
CA LYS A 251 -25.10 -11.97 -8.01
C LYS A 251 -24.96 -11.48 -9.44
N VAL A 252 -25.36 -12.33 -10.38
CA VAL A 252 -25.36 -12.02 -11.82
C VAL A 252 -26.76 -12.21 -12.35
N TYR A 253 -27.34 -11.19 -12.98
CA TYR A 253 -28.66 -11.26 -13.60
C TYR A 253 -28.56 -11.56 -15.10
N VAL A 254 -29.14 -12.68 -15.53
CA VAL A 254 -29.18 -13.09 -16.94
C VAL A 254 -30.51 -12.65 -17.54
N ALA A 255 -30.46 -11.77 -18.54
CA ALA A 255 -31.62 -11.16 -19.17
C ALA A 255 -31.81 -11.66 -20.62
N SER A 256 -33.07 -11.81 -21.03
CA SER A 256 -33.43 -12.30 -22.36
C SER A 256 -33.25 -11.27 -23.49
N ASN A 257 -33.30 -9.99 -23.14
CA ASN A 257 -33.29 -8.85 -24.06
C ASN A 257 -32.12 -7.89 -23.83
N TYR A 258 -31.10 -8.32 -23.09
CA TYR A 258 -29.92 -7.51 -22.87
C TYR A 258 -28.94 -7.69 -24.04
N SER A 259 -28.42 -6.57 -24.55
CA SER A 259 -27.39 -6.53 -25.58
C SER A 259 -26.42 -5.41 -25.25
N VAL A 260 -25.13 -5.72 -25.26
CA VAL A 260 -24.05 -4.77 -25.00
C VAL A 260 -23.97 -3.68 -26.08
N GLU A 261 -24.35 -4.00 -27.31
CA GLU A 261 -24.37 -3.06 -28.45
C GLU A 261 -25.42 -1.95 -28.28
N ASN A 262 -26.44 -2.19 -27.46
CA ASN A 262 -27.46 -1.19 -27.14
C ASN A 262 -27.08 -0.31 -25.95
N GLN A 263 -25.96 -0.60 -25.26
CA GLN A 263 -25.48 0.25 -24.18
C GLN A 263 -24.87 1.52 -24.75
N LYS A 264 -25.15 2.65 -24.12
CA LYS A 264 -24.42 3.88 -24.38
C LYS A 264 -23.60 4.20 -23.14
N VAL A 265 -22.48 3.51 -23.03
CA VAL A 265 -21.57 3.67 -21.91
C VAL A 265 -20.93 5.07 -21.99
N THR A 266 -21.01 5.78 -20.87
CA THR A 266 -20.31 7.04 -20.64
C THR A 266 -19.50 6.90 -19.37
N PHE A 267 -18.51 7.76 -19.16
CA PHE A 267 -17.70 7.71 -17.96
C PHE A 267 -17.51 9.11 -17.34
N THR A 268 -17.41 9.12 -16.02
CA THR A 268 -16.91 10.25 -15.22
C THR A 268 -15.67 9.79 -14.46
N TRP A 269 -14.94 10.71 -13.84
CA TRP A 269 -13.74 10.38 -13.07
C TRP A 269 -14.06 10.40 -11.58
N ASN A 270 -13.61 9.40 -10.84
CA ASN A 270 -13.54 9.50 -9.39
C ASN A 270 -12.28 10.30 -9.02
N GLY A 271 -12.36 11.62 -9.10
CA GLY A 271 -11.24 12.54 -8.87
C GLY A 271 -10.90 13.41 -10.09
N SER A 272 -9.86 14.23 -9.98
CA SER A 272 -9.33 15.02 -11.10
C SER A 272 -8.18 14.28 -11.77
N LEU A 273 -8.07 14.44 -13.10
CA LEU A 273 -6.85 14.06 -13.81
C LEU A 273 -5.69 14.94 -13.31
N PRO A 274 -4.49 14.39 -13.11
CA PRO A 274 -3.35 15.17 -12.67
C PRO A 274 -2.96 16.19 -13.74
N GLU A 275 -2.80 17.45 -13.36
CA GLU A 275 -2.32 18.51 -14.26
C GLU A 275 -0.79 18.61 -14.28
N SER A 276 -0.14 18.03 -13.27
CA SER A 276 1.31 17.97 -13.10
C SER A 276 1.74 16.64 -12.49
N ALA A 277 3.00 16.29 -12.67
CA ALA A 277 3.63 15.17 -11.97
C ALA A 277 5.05 15.53 -11.54
N VAL A 278 5.56 14.84 -10.52
CA VAL A 278 6.94 15.00 -10.04
C VAL A 278 7.76 13.84 -10.60
N LEU A 279 8.90 14.14 -11.22
CA LEU A 279 9.77 13.09 -11.77
C LEU A 279 10.22 12.12 -10.67
N GLY A 280 10.27 10.83 -10.99
CA GLY A 280 10.68 9.80 -10.04
C GLY A 280 9.68 9.49 -8.93
N GLN A 281 8.56 10.21 -8.87
CA GLN A 281 7.49 9.94 -7.92
C GLN A 281 6.29 9.31 -8.61
N GLU A 282 5.66 8.36 -7.91
CA GLU A 282 4.44 7.73 -8.40
C GLU A 282 3.32 8.77 -8.56
N THR A 283 2.70 8.78 -9.73
CA THR A 283 1.55 9.62 -10.06
C THR A 283 0.31 8.74 -10.15
N GLU A 284 -0.67 9.01 -9.29
CA GLU A 284 -1.96 8.33 -9.32
C GLU A 284 -2.89 8.95 -10.38
N LEU A 285 -3.52 8.07 -11.16
CA LEU A 285 -4.50 8.39 -12.17
C LEU A 285 -5.91 8.11 -11.65
N PRO A 286 -6.91 8.95 -11.97
CA PRO A 286 -8.27 8.71 -11.52
C PRO A 286 -8.85 7.47 -12.18
N LYS A 287 -9.62 6.70 -11.39
CA LYS A 287 -10.40 5.57 -11.87
C LYS A 287 -11.69 6.08 -12.54
N PRO A 288 -12.03 5.64 -13.77
CA PRO A 288 -13.29 6.00 -14.39
C PRO A 288 -14.46 5.31 -13.68
N ILE A 289 -15.59 6.01 -13.57
CA ILE A 289 -16.89 5.49 -13.19
C ILE A 289 -17.72 5.40 -14.46
N THR A 290 -18.15 4.20 -14.83
CA THR A 290 -18.89 3.93 -16.06
C THR A 290 -20.39 3.76 -15.82
N VAL A 291 -21.20 4.42 -16.65
CA VAL A 291 -22.66 4.35 -16.58
C VAL A 291 -23.29 4.13 -17.95
N ASP A 292 -24.38 3.36 -17.99
CA ASP A 292 -25.20 3.22 -19.20
C ASP A 292 -26.21 4.36 -19.28
N SER A 293 -25.94 5.31 -20.17
CA SER A 293 -26.79 6.48 -20.35
C SER A 293 -28.16 6.16 -20.98
N ASN A 294 -28.34 4.97 -21.56
CA ASN A 294 -29.66 4.51 -22.05
C ASN A 294 -30.53 3.90 -20.94
N ASN A 295 -29.96 3.60 -19.77
CA ASN A 295 -30.65 2.92 -18.68
C ASN A 295 -30.56 3.73 -17.38
N ASN A 296 -31.12 4.95 -17.36
CA ASN A 296 -31.16 5.81 -16.16
C ASN A 296 -29.78 6.06 -15.51
N ASN A 297 -28.70 6.05 -16.31
CA ASN A 297 -27.31 6.16 -15.81
C ASN A 297 -26.96 5.10 -14.76
N THR A 298 -27.47 3.88 -14.89
CA THR A 298 -27.06 2.76 -14.03
C THR A 298 -25.58 2.46 -14.21
N SER A 299 -24.87 2.20 -13.11
CA SER A 299 -23.48 1.78 -13.13
C SER A 299 -23.31 0.52 -13.98
N VAL A 300 -22.23 0.46 -14.74
CA VAL A 300 -21.83 -0.68 -15.55
C VAL A 300 -20.44 -1.11 -15.12
N ASP A 301 -20.26 -2.40 -14.85
CA ASP A 301 -18.95 -2.97 -14.53
C ASP A 301 -18.09 -3.02 -15.81
N THR A 302 -16.90 -2.41 -15.76
CA THR A 302 -15.99 -2.30 -16.92
C THR A 302 -14.55 -2.62 -16.54
N PHE A 303 -13.78 -3.07 -17.52
CA PHE A 303 -12.33 -3.18 -17.41
C PHE A 303 -11.67 -1.99 -18.09
N THR A 304 -10.70 -1.37 -17.42
CA THR A 304 -9.94 -0.24 -17.97
C THR A 304 -8.48 -0.62 -18.12
N LYS A 305 -7.98 -0.62 -19.35
CA LYS A 305 -6.54 -0.63 -19.64
C LYS A 305 -6.04 0.80 -19.73
N VAL A 306 -4.98 1.12 -18.99
CA VAL A 306 -4.26 2.38 -19.08
C VAL A 306 -2.92 2.13 -19.76
N SER A 307 -2.56 2.99 -20.70
CA SER A 307 -1.20 3.04 -21.27
C SER A 307 -0.70 4.47 -21.22
N VAL A 308 0.58 4.64 -20.93
CA VAL A 308 1.23 5.95 -20.87
C VAL A 308 2.44 5.95 -21.79
N ASP A 309 2.50 6.94 -22.67
CA ASP A 309 3.63 7.15 -23.58
C ASP A 309 4.21 8.55 -23.35
N TYR A 310 5.52 8.67 -23.22
CA TYR A 310 6.22 9.95 -23.28
C TYR A 310 6.54 10.30 -24.73
N HIS A 311 6.26 11.53 -25.14
CA HIS A 311 6.50 12.05 -26.48
C HIS A 311 7.47 13.22 -26.43
N ASN A 312 8.55 13.15 -27.21
CA ASN A 312 9.50 14.25 -27.42
C ASN A 312 9.80 14.41 -28.92
N GLY A 313 9.00 15.24 -29.60
CA GLY A 313 9.04 15.32 -31.06
C GLY A 313 8.56 14.00 -31.69
N ASP A 314 9.43 13.37 -32.50
CA ASP A 314 9.17 12.07 -33.13
C ASP A 314 9.51 10.88 -32.21
N GLU A 315 10.21 11.12 -31.09
CA GLU A 315 10.53 10.07 -30.13
C GLU A 315 9.31 9.74 -29.26
N VAL A 316 9.02 8.44 -29.13
CA VAL A 316 7.96 7.91 -28.28
C VAL A 316 8.54 6.81 -27.40
N LYS A 317 8.37 6.95 -26.08
CA LYS A 317 8.82 5.99 -25.07
C LYS A 317 7.63 5.50 -24.28
N GLU A 318 7.41 4.19 -24.28
CA GLU A 318 6.38 3.57 -23.43
C GLU A 318 6.80 3.67 -21.96
N VAL A 319 5.87 4.10 -21.12
CA VAL A 319 6.06 4.24 -19.69
C VAL A 319 5.26 3.15 -18.99
N PRO A 320 5.91 2.29 -18.17
CA PRO A 320 5.21 1.25 -17.43
C PRO A 320 4.11 1.84 -16.54
N VAL A 321 2.97 1.15 -16.53
CA VAL A 321 1.82 1.50 -15.71
C VAL A 321 1.48 0.31 -14.83
N ASP A 322 1.32 0.55 -13.53
CA ASP A 322 0.79 -0.43 -12.58
C ASP A 322 -0.63 -0.02 -12.16
N GLY A 323 -1.63 -0.70 -12.72
CA GLY A 323 -3.04 -0.36 -12.53
C GLY A 323 -3.40 1.04 -13.03
N PHE A 324 -3.49 1.99 -12.10
CA PHE A 324 -3.75 3.41 -12.37
C PHE A 324 -2.62 4.29 -11.85
N LYS A 325 -1.40 3.75 -11.77
CA LYS A 325 -0.22 4.45 -11.26
C LYS A 325 0.90 4.36 -12.29
N PHE A 326 1.65 5.43 -12.44
CA PHE A 326 2.87 5.43 -13.26
C PHE A 326 3.89 6.41 -12.66
N THR A 327 5.16 6.20 -12.96
CA THR A 327 6.25 7.07 -12.48
C THR A 327 6.87 7.77 -13.69
N PRO A 328 6.68 9.09 -13.86
CA PRO A 328 7.32 9.82 -14.94
C PRO A 328 8.82 9.94 -14.68
N MET A 329 9.63 9.65 -15.69
CA MET A 329 11.10 9.65 -15.63
C MET A 329 11.74 10.56 -16.68
N ASP A 330 10.94 11.30 -17.42
CA ASP A 330 11.40 12.19 -18.48
C ASP A 330 10.70 13.55 -18.31
N GLU A 331 11.49 14.63 -18.27
CA GLU A 331 10.94 15.98 -18.07
C GLU A 331 10.09 16.41 -19.27
N THR A 332 8.97 17.09 -19.02
CA THR A 332 8.19 17.73 -20.09
C THR A 332 8.72 19.14 -20.38
N VAL A 333 9.65 19.24 -21.32
CA VAL A 333 10.24 20.48 -21.86
C VAL A 333 9.99 20.64 -23.36
N ASN A 334 9.98 21.87 -23.85
CA ASN A 334 9.96 22.18 -25.30
C ASN A 334 8.83 21.50 -26.10
N GLY A 335 7.65 21.31 -25.49
CA GLY A 335 6.50 20.72 -26.15
C GLY A 335 6.39 19.20 -26.02
N SER A 336 7.33 18.54 -25.34
CA SER A 336 7.18 17.15 -24.92
C SER A 336 6.04 16.98 -23.90
N TYR A 337 5.45 15.79 -23.84
CA TYR A 337 4.31 15.49 -22.99
C TYR A 337 4.14 13.99 -22.76
N TYR A 338 3.39 13.63 -21.72
CA TYR A 338 2.89 12.28 -21.53
C TYR A 338 1.47 12.15 -22.11
N SER A 339 1.27 11.16 -22.96
CA SER A 339 -0.04 10.74 -23.49
C SER A 339 -0.58 9.62 -22.62
N ILE A 340 -1.63 9.89 -21.86
CA ILE A 340 -2.29 8.90 -21.00
C ILE A 340 -3.56 8.44 -21.72
N LYS A 341 -3.58 7.19 -22.16
CA LYS A 341 -4.68 6.59 -22.89
C LYS A 341 -5.41 5.59 -22.02
N TYR A 342 -6.71 5.83 -21.85
CA TYR A 342 -7.66 4.91 -21.24
C TYR A 342 -8.41 4.18 -22.34
N GLN A 343 -8.40 2.85 -22.29
CA GLN A 343 -9.26 1.98 -23.09
C GLN A 343 -10.19 1.24 -22.14
N ILE A 344 -11.47 1.58 -22.22
CA ILE A 344 -12.52 1.06 -21.33
C ILE A 344 -13.37 0.06 -22.13
N PHE A 345 -13.48 -1.15 -21.59
CA PHE A 345 -14.22 -2.26 -22.17
C PHE A 345 -15.34 -2.67 -21.23
N THR A 346 -16.54 -2.91 -21.76
CA THR A 346 -17.48 -3.74 -21.00
C THR A 346 -16.98 -5.19 -21.01
N LEU A 347 -17.27 -5.94 -19.96
CA LEU A 347 -16.75 -7.29 -19.81
C LEU A 347 -17.24 -8.24 -20.92
N GLU A 348 -18.45 -7.99 -21.43
CA GLU A 348 -19.00 -8.73 -22.57
C GLU A 348 -18.40 -8.33 -23.92
N GLN A 349 -17.94 -7.08 -24.08
CA GLN A 349 -17.19 -6.67 -25.29
C GLN A 349 -15.82 -7.35 -25.34
N LEU A 350 -15.18 -7.54 -24.19
CA LEU A 350 -13.87 -8.19 -24.13
C LEU A 350 -13.93 -9.68 -24.51
N ASP A 351 -15.06 -10.35 -24.19
CA ASP A 351 -15.34 -11.75 -24.52
C ASP A 351 -14.16 -12.70 -24.25
N LEU A 352 -13.63 -12.66 -23.03
CA LEU A 352 -12.49 -13.51 -22.65
C LEU A 352 -12.78 -15.02 -22.75
N ALA A 353 -14.05 -15.40 -22.79
CA ALA A 353 -14.46 -16.78 -22.99
C ALA A 353 -14.27 -17.26 -24.44
N ASN A 354 -14.04 -16.35 -25.40
CA ASN A 354 -13.81 -16.70 -26.80
C ASN A 354 -12.68 -17.71 -26.93
N ALA A 355 -12.92 -18.80 -27.66
CA ALA A 355 -11.93 -19.87 -27.81
C ALA A 355 -10.61 -19.40 -28.44
N SER A 356 -10.66 -18.33 -29.24
CA SER A 356 -9.51 -17.80 -30.00
C SER A 356 -8.51 -17.01 -29.13
N TYR A 357 -8.89 -16.61 -27.92
CA TYR A 357 -8.03 -15.81 -27.05
C TYR A 357 -7.35 -16.71 -26.00
N SER A 358 -6.03 -16.86 -26.06
CA SER A 358 -5.23 -17.51 -25.02
C SER A 358 -4.55 -16.53 -24.08
N GLU A 359 -4.51 -15.25 -24.46
CA GLU A 359 -3.90 -14.15 -23.71
C GLU A 359 -4.86 -12.96 -23.62
N LEU A 360 -4.77 -12.19 -22.53
CA LEU A 360 -5.54 -10.96 -22.35
C LEU A 360 -5.22 -9.92 -23.43
N SER A 361 -3.94 -9.83 -23.81
CA SER A 361 -3.44 -8.93 -24.87
C SER A 361 -4.20 -9.13 -26.20
N GLN A 362 -4.49 -10.39 -26.55
CA GLN A 362 -5.21 -10.77 -27.77
C GLN A 362 -6.66 -10.32 -27.73
N ALA A 363 -7.36 -10.54 -26.61
CA ALA A 363 -8.73 -10.11 -26.43
C ALA A 363 -8.87 -8.58 -26.51
N ILE A 364 -7.91 -7.86 -25.92
CA ILE A 364 -7.85 -6.39 -25.97
C ILE A 364 -7.60 -5.91 -27.40
N ALA A 365 -6.64 -6.51 -28.10
CA ALA A 365 -6.32 -6.14 -29.48
C ALA A 365 -7.48 -6.42 -30.45
N ALA A 366 -8.13 -7.58 -30.31
CA ALA A 366 -9.24 -8.01 -31.17
C ALA A 366 -10.52 -7.18 -30.98
N ASN A 367 -10.68 -6.53 -29.83
CA ASN A 367 -11.85 -5.69 -29.51
C ASN A 367 -11.48 -4.21 -29.34
N ALA A 368 -10.31 -3.77 -29.83
CA ALA A 368 -9.82 -2.41 -29.62
C ALA A 368 -10.74 -1.33 -30.22
N ASP A 369 -11.46 -1.67 -31.30
CA ASP A 369 -12.44 -0.82 -31.98
C ASP A 369 -13.75 -0.64 -31.20
N LYS A 370 -14.08 -1.60 -30.31
CA LYS A 370 -15.25 -1.54 -29.42
C LYS A 370 -14.97 -0.78 -28.12
N ALA A 371 -13.70 -0.53 -27.81
CA ALA A 371 -13.30 0.14 -26.59
C ALA A 371 -13.69 1.62 -26.62
N LEU A 372 -14.24 2.12 -25.51
CA LEU A 372 -14.30 3.56 -25.28
C LEU A 372 -12.89 4.07 -25.00
N THR A 373 -12.39 4.91 -25.89
CA THR A 373 -11.03 5.45 -25.79
C THR A 373 -11.07 6.91 -25.36
N LYS A 374 -10.27 7.25 -24.35
CA LYS A 374 -9.99 8.63 -23.96
C LYS A 374 -8.50 8.83 -23.85
N VAL A 375 -8.00 9.88 -24.49
CA VAL A 375 -6.60 10.29 -24.39
C VAL A 375 -6.54 11.61 -23.63
N TYR A 376 -5.64 11.68 -22.67
CA TYR A 376 -5.29 12.86 -21.91
C TYR A 376 -3.81 13.19 -22.11
N THR A 377 -3.47 14.46 -21.99
CA THR A 377 -2.10 14.94 -22.16
C THR A 377 -1.64 15.65 -20.90
N LEU A 378 -0.57 15.14 -20.30
CA LEU A 378 0.12 15.75 -19.17
C LEU A 378 1.38 16.46 -19.68
N LYS A 379 1.44 17.79 -19.51
CA LYS A 379 2.50 18.65 -20.04
C LYS A 379 3.40 19.28 -18.98
N ASN A 380 3.24 18.89 -17.71
CA ASN A 380 3.96 19.48 -16.60
C ASN A 380 4.47 18.39 -15.65
N ALA A 381 5.29 17.49 -16.19
CA ALA A 381 6.12 16.59 -15.38
C ALA A 381 7.50 17.22 -15.20
N LYS A 382 7.85 17.56 -13.95
CA LYS A 382 9.10 18.24 -13.61
C LYS A 382 9.70 17.65 -12.36
N ASP A 383 11.00 17.73 -12.25
CA ASP A 383 11.60 17.54 -10.94
C ASP A 383 11.37 18.80 -10.10
N THR A 384 10.73 18.62 -8.95
CA THR A 384 10.45 19.69 -8.00
C THR A 384 10.99 19.38 -6.61
N VAL A 385 11.66 18.25 -6.46
CA VAL A 385 12.13 17.75 -5.17
C VAL A 385 13.64 17.87 -5.20
N ALA A 386 14.19 18.61 -4.25
CA ALA A 386 15.63 18.75 -4.16
C ALA A 386 16.26 17.41 -3.78
N PRO A 387 17.42 17.04 -4.35
CA PRO A 387 18.19 15.90 -3.88
C PRO A 387 18.41 15.98 -2.37
N VAL A 388 18.28 14.86 -1.68
CA VAL A 388 18.52 14.75 -0.25
C VAL A 388 19.99 14.38 -0.05
N PRO A 389 20.83 15.28 0.50
CA PRO A 389 22.19 14.93 0.87
C PRO A 389 22.15 13.89 1.98
N GLN A 390 22.95 12.84 1.87
CA GLN A 390 23.10 11.90 2.99
C GLN A 390 24.01 12.50 4.06
N VAL A 391 23.56 12.44 5.32
CA VAL A 391 24.17 13.14 6.46
C VAL A 391 25.38 12.40 7.02
N VAL A 392 26.39 13.17 7.39
CA VAL A 392 27.69 12.72 7.93
C VAL A 392 27.61 12.63 9.46
N ASN A 393 27.94 11.47 10.03
CA ASN A 393 28.21 11.35 11.48
C ASN A 393 29.69 11.63 11.76
N ALA A 394 29.96 12.45 12.79
CA ALA A 394 31.32 12.76 13.22
C ALA A 394 31.87 11.65 14.12
N TYR A 395 33.18 11.37 14.03
CA TYR A 395 33.85 10.41 14.90
C TYR A 395 35.10 11.01 15.55
N THR A 396 35.60 10.33 16.59
CA THR A 396 36.82 10.73 17.29
C THR A 396 37.97 9.87 16.79
N VAL A 397 39.07 10.50 16.39
CA VAL A 397 40.30 9.80 15.99
C VAL A 397 41.16 9.58 17.23
N GLU A 398 41.74 8.40 17.35
CA GLU A 398 42.69 8.08 18.42
C GLU A 398 43.95 8.96 18.30
N GLU A 399 44.73 9.04 19.39
CA GLU A 399 45.95 9.85 19.42
C GLU A 399 46.95 9.52 18.30
N ASN A 400 47.00 8.28 17.83
CA ASN A 400 47.87 7.82 16.74
C ASN A 400 47.33 8.16 15.33
N GLY A 401 46.17 8.80 15.21
CA GLY A 401 45.53 9.10 13.94
C GLY A 401 44.70 7.95 13.35
N THR A 402 44.48 6.85 14.09
CA THR A 402 43.63 5.74 13.64
C THR A 402 42.21 5.82 14.20
N VAL A 403 41.24 5.24 13.50
CA VAL A 403 39.86 5.06 14.00
C VAL A 403 39.80 3.78 14.84
N SER A 404 39.11 3.79 15.97
CA SER A 404 38.96 2.58 16.80
C SER A 404 38.10 1.52 16.08
N GLU A 405 38.38 0.22 16.30
CA GLU A 405 37.58 -0.88 15.74
C GLU A 405 36.11 -0.82 16.19
N ALA A 406 35.83 -0.39 17.42
CA ALA A 406 34.48 -0.23 17.93
C ALA A 406 33.70 0.86 17.18
N THR A 407 34.36 1.97 16.88
CA THR A 407 33.81 3.04 16.05
C THR A 407 33.59 2.54 14.62
N ILE A 408 34.51 1.76 14.04
CA ILE A 408 34.35 1.17 12.70
C ILE A 408 33.13 0.23 12.64
N GLU A 409 32.87 -0.56 13.68
CA GLU A 409 31.75 -1.50 13.75
C GLU A 409 30.39 -0.76 13.86
N GLU A 410 30.30 0.27 14.71
CA GLU A 410 29.11 1.14 14.87
C GLU A 410 28.71 1.83 13.55
N LEU A 411 29.71 2.16 12.73
CA LEU A 411 29.53 2.87 11.46
C LEU A 411 29.18 1.96 10.28
N LYS A 412 29.15 0.63 10.47
CA LYS A 412 28.68 -0.33 9.45
C LYS A 412 27.17 -0.57 9.49
N ASP A 413 26.53 -0.33 10.64
CA ASP A 413 25.11 -0.69 10.89
C ASP A 413 24.13 0.46 10.68
N GLU A 414 24.60 1.71 10.68
CA GLU A 414 23.81 2.84 10.22
C GLU A 414 24.06 3.03 8.71
N ASP A 415 23.08 3.48 7.93
CA ASP A 415 23.21 3.94 6.52
C ASP A 415 24.09 5.22 6.43
N VAL A 416 25.17 5.28 7.21
CA VAL A 416 26.08 6.39 7.39
C VAL A 416 27.14 6.29 6.34
N SER A 417 26.82 6.90 5.22
CA SER A 417 27.84 7.29 4.30
C SER A 417 28.53 8.53 4.84
N TYR A 418 29.80 8.31 5.20
CA TYR A 418 30.86 9.30 5.36
C TYR A 418 31.12 9.78 6.79
N LEU A 419 32.41 9.76 7.12
CA LEU A 419 32.95 10.00 8.44
C LEU A 419 33.96 11.14 8.35
N ILE A 420 33.82 12.19 9.17
CA ILE A 420 34.82 13.27 9.27
C ILE A 420 35.39 13.31 10.70
N PRO A 421 36.73 13.34 10.86
CA PRO A 421 37.38 13.55 12.16
C PRO A 421 36.89 14.82 12.86
N SER A 422 36.38 14.69 14.09
CA SER A 422 36.07 15.85 14.95
C SER A 422 37.33 16.54 15.50
N LYS A 423 38.47 15.86 15.49
CA LYS A 423 39.80 16.34 15.89
C LYS A 423 40.87 15.69 15.04
N ALA A 424 41.91 16.45 14.70
CA ALA A 424 43.07 15.94 13.99
C ALA A 424 44.37 16.57 14.49
N ARG A 425 45.46 15.81 14.43
CA ARG A 425 46.80 16.35 14.69
C ARG A 425 47.25 17.19 13.50
N THR A 426 48.05 18.21 13.79
CA THR A 426 48.66 19.03 12.74
C THR A 426 49.74 18.25 12.00
N ASN A 427 49.91 18.57 10.71
CA ASN A 427 50.74 17.83 9.76
C ASN A 427 50.28 16.39 9.48
N VAL A 428 49.01 16.06 9.77
CA VAL A 428 48.39 14.80 9.34
C VAL A 428 47.47 15.07 8.15
N GLU A 429 47.58 14.22 7.14
CA GLU A 429 46.69 14.20 5.99
C GLU A 429 45.37 13.54 6.41
N ILE A 430 44.26 14.21 6.12
CA ILE A 430 42.92 13.71 6.39
C ILE A 430 42.22 13.51 5.06
N GLU A 431 41.64 12.32 4.89
CA GLU A 431 40.71 12.04 3.82
C GLU A 431 39.31 12.50 4.21
N ILE A 432 38.78 13.44 3.42
CA ILE A 432 37.40 13.90 3.47
C ILE A 432 36.69 13.18 2.33
N PRO A 433 35.83 12.22 2.63
CA PRO A 433 35.22 11.40 1.58
C PRO A 433 34.31 12.22 0.65
N ALA A 434 33.97 11.65 -0.50
CA ALA A 434 32.97 12.20 -1.40
C ALA A 434 31.64 12.42 -0.65
N VAL A 435 30.83 13.37 -1.12
CA VAL A 435 29.43 13.50 -0.71
C VAL A 435 28.57 12.91 -1.81
N TYR A 436 27.47 12.24 -1.46
CA TYR A 436 26.42 11.91 -2.40
C TYR A 436 25.07 12.39 -1.88
N ALA A 437 24.17 12.63 -2.82
CA ALA A 437 22.76 12.86 -2.55
C ALA A 437 21.96 11.74 -3.20
N THR A 438 20.85 11.39 -2.57
CA THR A 438 19.82 10.56 -3.18
C THR A 438 18.79 11.50 -3.78
N ASP A 439 18.38 11.24 -5.00
CA ASP A 439 17.35 11.99 -5.71
C ASP A 439 16.22 11.02 -6.09
N ASN A 440 14.99 11.51 -6.12
CA ASN A 440 13.85 10.82 -6.72
C ASN A 440 14.05 10.66 -8.23
N TYR A 441 14.74 11.61 -8.88
CA TYR A 441 15.03 11.58 -10.30
C TYR A 441 16.53 11.31 -10.55
N SER A 442 16.86 10.25 -11.29
CA SER A 442 18.25 9.89 -11.57
C SER A 442 18.59 10.26 -13.01
N PRO A 443 19.25 11.41 -13.19
CA PRO A 443 20.64 11.32 -13.60
C PRO A 443 21.52 12.11 -12.64
N TYR A 444 22.20 11.40 -11.75
CA TYR A 444 23.22 11.96 -10.84
C TYR A 444 24.33 12.75 -11.55
N GLU A 445 24.42 12.65 -12.88
CA GLU A 445 25.40 13.34 -13.73
C GLU A 445 25.28 14.87 -13.65
N ASP A 446 24.09 15.41 -13.37
CA ASP A 446 23.85 16.87 -13.29
C ASP A 446 23.90 17.42 -11.86
N ILE A 447 24.06 16.57 -10.84
CA ILE A 447 24.14 17.00 -9.45
C ILE A 447 25.58 17.36 -9.10
N THR A 448 25.83 18.65 -8.86
CA THR A 448 27.10 19.14 -8.34
C THR A 448 27.02 19.27 -6.81
N LEU A 449 27.71 18.40 -6.08
CA LEU A 449 27.73 18.42 -4.62
C LEU A 449 29.00 19.08 -4.09
N ALA A 450 28.92 20.28 -3.53
CA ALA A 450 30.08 21.02 -3.02
C ALA A 450 30.42 20.71 -1.56
N ARG A 451 31.72 20.62 -1.25
CA ARG A 451 32.24 20.54 0.12
C ARG A 451 33.05 21.78 0.46
N THR A 452 32.83 22.33 1.64
CA THR A 452 33.55 23.50 2.15
C THR A 452 34.02 23.25 3.57
N LEU A 453 35.31 23.49 3.84
CA LEU A 453 35.82 23.59 5.21
C LEU A 453 35.65 25.02 5.71
N ILE A 454 35.11 25.18 6.92
CA ILE A 454 34.99 26.48 7.60
C ILE A 454 35.79 26.40 8.89
N ASN A 455 36.75 27.29 9.10
CA ASN A 455 37.48 27.37 10.36
C ASN A 455 36.80 28.30 11.38
N GLU A 456 37.29 28.34 12.62
CA GLU A 456 36.74 29.17 13.71
C GLU A 456 36.74 30.67 13.41
N ASP A 457 37.67 31.12 12.56
CA ASP A 457 37.79 32.52 12.13
C ASP A 457 36.88 32.85 10.91
N GLY A 458 36.08 31.88 10.43
CA GLY A 458 35.14 32.04 9.33
C GLY A 458 35.72 31.88 7.92
N TYR A 459 36.97 31.42 7.78
CA TYR A 459 37.59 31.17 6.47
C TYR A 459 37.02 29.92 5.82
N THR A 460 36.72 30.02 4.52
CA THR A 460 36.12 28.94 3.73
C THR A 460 37.12 28.37 2.71
N ILE A 461 37.28 27.04 2.69
CA ILE A 461 38.11 26.34 1.70
C ILE A 461 37.21 25.40 0.91
N ASN A 462 37.11 25.64 -0.40
CA ASN A 462 36.36 24.79 -1.33
C ASN A 462 37.18 23.51 -1.63
N LEU A 463 36.56 22.35 -1.46
CA LEU A 463 37.16 21.04 -1.68
C LEU A 463 36.70 20.38 -2.99
N ASN A 464 36.04 21.10 -3.89
CA ASN A 464 35.48 20.56 -5.13
C ASN A 464 36.25 20.88 -6.40
N GLY A 465 37.33 21.64 -6.29
CA GLY A 465 38.20 22.03 -7.39
C GLY A 465 39.22 23.03 -6.86
N SER A 466 40.41 23.05 -7.45
CA SER A 466 41.53 23.89 -7.03
C SER A 466 41.26 25.37 -7.32
N GLU A 467 40.53 26.05 -6.44
CA GLU A 467 40.59 27.50 -6.29
C GLU A 467 40.52 27.88 -4.80
N ILE A 468 41.56 28.61 -4.38
CA ILE A 468 41.73 29.15 -3.02
C ILE A 468 40.98 30.49 -2.95
N ILE A 469 40.09 30.67 -1.96
CA ILE A 469 39.39 31.95 -1.74
C ILE A 469 40.02 32.68 -0.53
N ASN A 470 40.51 33.89 -0.82
CA ASN A 470 40.89 35.02 0.06
C ASN A 470 41.26 34.73 1.53
N GLY A 471 42.57 34.71 1.81
CA GLY A 471 43.13 34.92 3.14
C GLY A 471 44.47 35.65 3.05
N ASN A 472 44.69 36.64 3.92
CA ASN A 472 45.92 37.45 3.94
C ASN A 472 47.14 36.71 4.54
N ASP A 473 46.98 35.46 4.99
CA ASP A 473 48.05 34.63 5.59
C ASP A 473 47.86 33.13 5.26
N GLU A 474 48.50 32.69 4.18
CA GLU A 474 48.46 31.30 3.69
C GLU A 474 49.15 30.28 4.61
N SER A 475 49.92 30.72 5.61
CA SER A 475 50.74 29.84 6.45
C SER A 475 49.90 28.98 7.41
N THR A 476 48.71 29.46 7.79
CA THR A 476 47.84 28.85 8.81
C THR A 476 46.64 28.09 8.23
N LEU A 477 46.41 28.19 6.92
CA LEU A 477 45.29 27.53 6.27
C LEU A 477 45.60 26.04 5.97
N PRO A 478 44.61 25.15 6.13
CA PRO A 478 44.70 23.78 5.61
C PRO A 478 45.08 23.77 4.13
N LYS A 479 46.00 22.87 3.75
CA LYS A 479 46.40 22.67 2.35
C LYS A 479 45.59 21.52 1.75
N VAL A 480 44.83 21.79 0.70
CA VAL A 480 44.20 20.72 -0.11
C VAL A 480 45.31 20.05 -0.93
N ILE A 481 45.54 18.76 -0.70
CA ILE A 481 46.53 17.94 -1.40
C ILE A 481 45.94 17.36 -2.67
N GLN A 482 44.73 16.84 -2.58
CA GLN A 482 43.99 16.26 -3.69
C GLN A 482 42.52 16.64 -3.54
N SER A 483 41.91 17.15 -4.61
CA SER A 483 40.47 17.26 -4.68
C SER A 483 39.98 17.13 -6.10
N LYS A 484 38.83 16.47 -6.24
CA LYS A 484 38.01 16.45 -7.44
C LYS A 484 36.55 16.42 -7.03
N ALA A 485 35.67 16.89 -7.91
CA ALA A 485 34.24 16.78 -7.71
C ALA A 485 33.84 15.31 -7.52
N ASN A 486 32.96 15.05 -6.54
CA ASN A 486 32.39 13.73 -6.25
C ASN A 486 33.41 12.60 -5.93
N GLU A 487 34.70 12.93 -5.71
CA GLU A 487 35.73 11.99 -5.23
C GLU A 487 36.20 12.39 -3.82
N THR A 488 36.89 11.49 -3.12
CA THR A 488 37.58 11.81 -1.85
C THR A 488 38.58 12.96 -2.03
N ALA A 489 38.58 13.90 -1.08
CA ALA A 489 39.54 15.00 -1.00
C ALA A 489 40.53 14.75 0.14
N THR A 490 41.81 15.04 -0.08
CA THR A 490 42.85 14.91 0.95
C THR A 490 43.28 16.30 1.40
N VAL A 491 43.22 16.57 2.71
CA VAL A 491 43.53 17.87 3.30
C VAL A 491 44.59 17.72 4.40
N LEU A 492 45.61 18.58 4.37
CA LEU A 492 46.65 18.67 5.38
C LEU A 492 46.40 19.88 6.29
N PHE A 493 46.07 19.62 7.55
CA PHE A 493 45.83 20.67 8.54
C PHE A 493 47.15 21.19 9.14
N ARG A 494 47.31 22.51 9.18
CA ARG A 494 48.51 23.20 9.68
C ARG A 494 48.28 23.84 11.06
N LEU A 495 49.36 24.01 11.83
CA LEU A 495 49.34 24.69 13.13
C LEU A 495 49.23 26.21 12.92
N LYS A 496 48.31 26.87 13.65
CA LYS A 496 48.24 28.33 13.71
C LYS A 496 49.51 28.87 14.38
N GLY A 497 50.35 29.58 13.63
CA GLY A 497 51.47 30.38 14.15
C GLY A 497 52.81 29.67 14.40
N LYS A 498 53.38 28.99 13.40
CA LYS A 498 54.83 28.71 13.38
C LYS A 498 55.47 29.11 12.07
#